data_AF-A0A0U1S614-F1
#
_entry.id   AF-A0A0U1S614-F1
#
_cell.length_a   1.000
_cell.length_b   1.000
_cell.length_c   1.000
_cell.angle_alpha   90.00
_cell.angle_beta   90.00
_cell.angle_gamma   90.00
#
_symmetry.space_group_name_H-M   'P 1'
#
loop_
_entity.id
_entity.type
_entity.pdbx_description
1 polymer ?
#
loop_
_entity_poly.entity_id
_entity_poly.type
_entity_poly.pdbx_seq_one_letter_code
_entity_poly.pdbx_strand_id
1 'polypeptide(L)'
;VPLLVVVLAVGAYSQSNKLCTASESEKQKFITCMREEYQPFDYALTCSRVLNVRKLEEFIDLSCGIINPNSEEKVQYSECLNRNINPQDALSESNLMTLLQKCTNDAMAG
;
A
#
# COMPACT_ATOMS: atom_id res chain seq x y z
N VAL A 1 3.67 12.24 -12.69
CA VAL A 1 3.64 12.33 -11.20
C VAL A 1 2.39 11.66 -10.57
N PRO A 2 1.87 10.53 -11.08
CA PRO A 2 0.98 9.65 -10.28
C PRO A 2 1.65 8.34 -9.85
N LEU A 3 2.86 8.07 -10.36
CA LEU A 3 3.64 6.85 -10.09
C LEU A 3 4.15 6.73 -8.64
N LEU A 4 4.20 7.82 -7.86
CA LEU A 4 4.89 7.81 -6.56
C LEU A 4 4.06 7.20 -5.42
N VAL A 5 2.73 7.31 -5.45
CA VAL A 5 1.86 6.82 -4.36
C VAL A 5 1.88 5.29 -4.25
N VAL A 6 2.19 4.60 -5.34
CA VAL A 6 2.12 3.14 -5.43
C VAL A 6 3.48 2.49 -5.62
N VAL A 7 4.42 3.17 -6.27
CA VAL A 7 5.81 2.68 -6.31
C VAL A 7 6.44 2.73 -4.91
N LEU A 8 6.00 3.60 -4.00
CA LEU A 8 6.51 3.57 -2.61
C LEU A 8 5.93 2.42 -1.77
N ALA A 9 4.71 1.96 -2.06
CA ALA A 9 4.15 0.77 -1.41
C ALA A 9 4.74 -0.54 -1.95
N VAL A 10 5.18 -0.58 -3.22
CA VAL A 10 5.63 -1.82 -3.90
C VAL A 10 7.15 -1.86 -4.15
N GLY A 11 7.85 -0.72 -4.20
CA GLY A 11 9.25 -0.63 -4.64
C GLY A 11 10.24 -0.08 -3.61
N ALA A 12 9.82 0.66 -2.58
CA ALA A 12 10.75 1.31 -1.65
C ALA A 12 10.92 0.61 -0.30
N TYR A 13 10.03 -0.30 0.08
CA TYR A 13 10.04 -0.86 1.43
C TYR A 13 10.80 -2.18 1.54
N SER A 14 12.10 -2.10 1.29
CA SER A 14 13.09 -3.04 1.86
C SER A 14 13.10 -3.00 3.40
N GLN A 15 12.46 -2.02 4.03
CA GLN A 15 12.31 -1.90 5.49
C GLN A 15 11.08 -2.59 6.09
N SER A 16 10.14 -3.10 5.28
CA SER A 16 8.89 -3.74 5.75
C SER A 16 9.02 -5.22 6.10
N ASN A 17 10.23 -5.74 6.33
CA ASN A 17 10.40 -7.13 6.76
C ASN A 17 9.48 -7.49 7.94
N LYS A 18 9.25 -6.54 8.85
CA LYS A 18 8.34 -6.74 9.99
C LYS A 18 6.89 -6.96 9.57
N LEU A 19 6.33 -6.12 8.69
CA LEU A 19 4.95 -6.27 8.20
C LEU A 19 4.79 -7.49 7.29
N CYS A 20 5.81 -7.85 6.51
CA CYS A 20 5.78 -9.03 5.66
C CYS A 20 5.63 -10.33 6.45
N THR A 21 6.24 -10.39 7.64
CA THR A 21 6.14 -11.54 8.55
C THR A 21 5.13 -11.34 9.69
N ALA A 22 4.39 -10.22 9.70
CA ALA A 22 3.43 -9.91 10.74
C ALA A 22 2.17 -10.77 10.64
N SER A 23 1.47 -10.91 11.75
CA SER A 23 0.16 -11.57 11.80
C SER A 23 -0.90 -10.80 11.00
N GLU A 24 -1.99 -11.49 10.61
CA GLU A 24 -3.12 -10.84 9.92
C GLU A 24 -3.68 -9.65 10.73
N SER A 25 -3.72 -9.75 12.06
CA SER A 25 -4.18 -8.68 12.96
C SER A 25 -3.30 -7.44 12.87
N GLU A 26 -1.97 -7.59 12.92
CA GLU A 26 -1.03 -6.47 12.79
C GLU A 26 -1.10 -5.84 11.39
N LYS A 27 -1.21 -6.66 10.33
CA LYS A 27 -1.42 -6.16 8.96
C LYS A 27 -2.72 -5.34 8.85
N GLN A 28 -3.80 -5.80 9.46
CA GLN A 28 -5.08 -5.06 9.48
C GLN A 28 -4.99 -3.74 10.26
N LYS A 29 -4.28 -3.71 11.39
CA LYS A 29 -4.03 -2.45 12.14
C LYS A 29 -3.26 -1.44 11.29
N PHE A 30 -2.21 -1.88 10.60
CA PHE A 30 -1.45 -1.03 9.69
C PHE A 30 -2.36 -0.45 8.59
N ILE A 31 -3.14 -1.30 7.94
CA ILE A 31 -4.07 -0.87 6.88
C ILE A 31 -5.09 0.13 7.43
N THR A 32 -5.63 -0.12 8.63
CA THR A 32 -6.59 0.79 9.27
C THR A 32 -5.97 2.17 9.51
N CYS A 33 -4.77 2.22 10.11
CA CYS A 33 -4.04 3.47 10.30
C CYS A 33 -3.81 4.23 8.97
N MET A 34 -3.37 3.52 7.92
CA MET A 34 -3.14 4.14 6.62
C MET A 34 -4.42 4.71 6.00
N ARG A 35 -5.56 4.04 6.17
CA ARG A 35 -6.87 4.51 5.67
C ARG A 35 -7.37 5.74 6.41
N GLU A 36 -7.14 5.81 7.73
CA GLU A 36 -7.53 6.96 8.55
C GLU A 36 -6.69 8.21 8.25
N GLU A 37 -5.39 8.02 8.00
CA GLU A 37 -4.43 9.11 7.87
C GLU A 37 -4.20 9.55 6.42
N TYR A 38 -4.48 8.69 5.44
CA TYR A 38 -4.22 8.96 4.03
C TYR A 38 -5.32 8.42 3.13
N GLN A 39 -6.35 9.23 2.91
CA GLN A 39 -7.53 8.88 2.11
C GLN A 39 -7.20 8.29 0.72
N PRO A 40 -6.18 8.76 -0.03
CA PRO A 40 -5.79 8.14 -1.30
C PRO A 40 -5.41 6.65 -1.22
N PHE A 41 -5.07 6.16 -0.02
CA PHE A 41 -4.81 4.75 0.22
C PHE A 41 -6.04 3.86 -0.05
N ASP A 42 -7.27 4.35 0.19
CA ASP A 42 -8.49 3.60 -0.12
C ASP A 42 -8.62 3.30 -1.62
N TYR A 43 -8.19 4.23 -2.47
CA TYR A 43 -8.16 4.01 -3.92
C TYR A 43 -7.11 2.97 -4.30
N ALA A 44 -5.94 2.98 -3.64
CA ALA A 44 -4.92 1.95 -3.86
C ALA A 44 -5.43 0.55 -3.48
N LEU A 45 -6.10 0.41 -2.33
CA LEU A 45 -6.74 -0.84 -1.90
C LEU A 45 -7.87 -1.30 -2.83
N THR A 46 -8.65 -0.35 -3.36
CA THR A 46 -9.72 -0.67 -4.32
C THR A 46 -9.12 -1.14 -5.64
N CYS A 47 -8.11 -0.45 -6.13
CA CYS A 47 -7.42 -0.79 -7.37
C CYS A 47 -6.64 -2.10 -7.27
N SER A 48 -6.13 -2.48 -6.09
CA SER A 48 -5.36 -3.73 -5.94
C SER A 48 -6.19 -4.99 -6.20
N ARG A 49 -7.51 -4.90 -6.25
CA ARG A 49 -8.40 -6.02 -6.66
C ARG A 49 -8.08 -6.55 -8.06
N VAL A 50 -7.55 -5.71 -8.96
CA VAL A 50 -7.11 -6.15 -10.30
C VAL A 50 -5.85 -7.02 -10.24
N LEU A 51 -5.13 -7.01 -9.12
CA LEU A 51 -3.95 -7.82 -8.84
C LEU A 51 -4.31 -9.11 -8.08
N ASN A 52 -5.58 -9.53 -8.12
CA ASN A 52 -6.13 -10.68 -7.40
C ASN A 52 -5.95 -10.60 -5.87
N VAL A 53 -5.80 -9.39 -5.32
CA VAL A 53 -5.87 -9.13 -3.87
C VAL A 53 -7.33 -9.20 -3.45
N ARG A 54 -7.69 -10.21 -2.65
CA ARG A 54 -9.06 -10.50 -2.21
C ARG A 54 -9.31 -10.03 -0.79
N LYS A 55 -8.28 -10.06 0.05
CA LYS A 55 -8.33 -9.55 1.42
C LYS A 55 -7.49 -8.29 1.56
N LEU A 56 -7.74 -7.51 2.60
CA LEU A 56 -7.00 -6.27 2.84
C LEU A 56 -5.54 -6.56 3.15
N GLU A 57 -5.27 -7.51 4.04
CA GLU A 57 -3.93 -7.92 4.45
C GLU A 57 -3.06 -8.46 3.30
N GLU A 58 -3.68 -9.02 2.26
CA GLU A 58 -3.00 -9.48 1.04
C GLU A 58 -2.40 -8.31 0.25
N PHE A 59 -2.83 -7.06 0.48
CA PHE A 59 -2.16 -5.88 -0.06
C PHE A 59 -0.73 -5.77 0.46
N ILE A 60 -0.49 -6.16 1.71
CA ILE A 60 0.87 -6.22 2.28
C ILE A 60 1.64 -7.36 1.63
N ASP A 61 1.02 -8.50 1.39
CA ASP A 61 1.66 -9.64 0.72
C ASP A 61 2.07 -9.30 -0.73
N LEU A 62 1.26 -8.51 -1.42
CA LEU A 62 1.60 -7.90 -2.72
C LEU A 62 2.82 -6.99 -2.61
N SER A 63 2.85 -6.08 -1.65
CA SER A 63 4.00 -5.21 -1.38
C SER A 63 5.28 -5.97 -1.01
N CYS A 64 5.13 -7.13 -0.36
CA CYS A 64 6.23 -8.01 0.03
C CYS A 64 6.69 -8.94 -1.11
N GLY A 65 6.06 -8.86 -2.29
CA GLY A 65 6.39 -9.70 -3.44
C GLY A 65 5.95 -11.16 -3.32
N ILE A 66 5.10 -11.49 -2.34
CA ILE A 66 4.49 -12.81 -2.18
C ILE A 66 3.44 -13.01 -3.27
N ILE A 67 2.62 -11.99 -3.53
CA ILE A 67 1.75 -11.92 -4.70
C ILE A 67 2.53 -11.23 -5.81
N ASN A 68 2.77 -11.94 -6.91
CA ASN A 68 3.52 -11.41 -8.04
C ASN A 68 2.62 -11.26 -9.27
N PRO A 69 1.98 -10.10 -9.46
CA PRO A 69 1.12 -9.86 -10.61
C PRO A 69 1.92 -9.83 -11.91
N ASN A 70 1.29 -10.27 -12.98
CA ASN A 70 1.86 -10.23 -14.33
C ASN A 70 1.90 -8.78 -14.87
N SER A 71 2.54 -8.59 -16.02
CA SER A 71 2.70 -7.26 -16.62
C SER A 71 1.38 -6.57 -16.95
N GLU A 72 0.37 -7.32 -17.39
CA GLU A 72 -0.95 -6.78 -17.75
C GLU A 72 -1.70 -6.30 -16.50
N GLU A 73 -1.70 -7.09 -15.43
CA GLU A 73 -2.32 -6.72 -14.15
C GLU A 73 -1.66 -5.46 -13.56
N LYS A 74 -0.32 -5.35 -13.64
CA LYS A 74 0.42 -4.16 -13.22
C LYS A 74 0.02 -2.91 -14.01
N VAL A 75 -0.20 -3.04 -15.33
CA VAL A 75 -0.67 -1.94 -16.17
C VAL A 75 -2.08 -1.52 -15.77
N GLN A 76 -3.01 -2.47 -15.62
CA GLN A 76 -4.39 -2.19 -15.21
C GLN A 76 -4.45 -1.51 -13.83
N TYR A 77 -3.59 -1.92 -12.90
CA TYR A 77 -3.48 -1.29 -11.60
C TYR A 77 -3.00 0.16 -11.69
N SER A 78 -1.94 0.41 -12.48
CA SER A 78 -1.44 1.77 -12.75
C SER A 78 -2.53 2.67 -13.37
N GLU A 79 -3.27 2.15 -14.35
CA GLU A 79 -4.40 2.88 -14.96
C GLU A 79 -5.50 3.20 -13.96
N CYS A 80 -5.85 2.25 -13.09
CA CYS A 80 -6.84 2.45 -12.05
C CYS A 80 -6.42 3.58 -11.10
N LEU A 81 -5.17 3.59 -10.65
CA LEU A 81 -4.65 4.63 -9.77
C LEU A 81 -4.67 6.00 -10.43
N ASN A 82 -4.22 6.09 -11.68
CA ASN A 82 -4.19 7.34 -12.45
C ASN A 82 -5.58 7.95 -12.66
N ARG A 83 -6.63 7.12 -12.67
CA ARG A 83 -8.02 7.58 -12.82
C ARG A 83 -8.65 8.03 -11.50
N ASN A 84 -8.22 7.45 -10.38
CA ASN A 84 -8.90 7.61 -9.09
C ASN A 84 -8.14 8.49 -8.10
N ILE A 85 -6.82 8.67 -8.25
CA ILE A 85 -6.00 9.48 -7.35
C ILE A 85 -5.65 10.79 -8.05
N ASN A 86 -6.13 11.91 -7.50
CA ASN A 86 -5.71 13.23 -7.95
C ASN A 86 -4.25 13.47 -7.51
N PRO A 87 -3.34 13.87 -8.42
CA PRO A 87 -1.96 14.16 -8.07
C PRO A 87 -1.77 15.21 -6.97
N GLN A 88 -2.76 16.10 -6.75
CA GLN A 88 -2.73 17.10 -5.68
C GLN A 88 -2.93 16.51 -4.29
N ASP A 89 -3.58 15.35 -4.19
CA ASP A 89 -3.84 14.67 -2.92
C ASP A 89 -2.68 13.73 -2.54
N ALA A 90 -1.66 13.63 -3.39
CA ALA A 90 -0.49 12.78 -3.15
C ALA A 90 0.43 13.41 -2.10
N LEU A 91 0.81 12.62 -1.09
CA LEU A 91 1.86 13.02 -0.15
C LEU A 91 3.23 13.09 -0.85
N SER A 92 4.09 13.98 -0.35
CA SER A 92 5.51 13.92 -0.66
C SER A 92 6.10 12.59 -0.16
N GLU A 93 7.17 12.14 -0.79
CA GLU A 93 7.88 10.92 -0.41
C GLU A 93 8.29 10.91 1.08
N SER A 94 8.78 12.05 1.60
CA SER A 94 9.15 12.20 3.00
C SER A 94 7.95 11.99 3.94
N ASN A 95 6.81 12.59 3.62
CA ASN A 95 5.62 12.51 4.46
C ASN A 95 5.00 11.11 4.39
N LEU A 96 5.05 10.48 3.22
CA LEU A 96 4.60 9.11 3.06
C LEU A 96 5.47 8.14 3.86
N MET A 97 6.80 8.31 3.84
CA MET A 97 7.71 7.50 4.67
C MET A 97 7.43 7.66 6.18
N THR A 98 7.25 8.90 6.64
CA THR A 98 6.91 9.16 8.05
C THR A 98 5.60 8.49 8.43
N LEU A 99 4.58 8.58 7.58
CA LEU A 99 3.29 7.95 7.82
C LEU A 99 3.40 6.43 7.84
N LEU A 100 4.09 5.83 6.87
CA LEU A 100 4.31 4.40 6.80
C LEU A 100 5.03 3.89 8.05
N GLN A 101 6.03 4.63 8.55
CA GLN A 101 6.73 4.29 9.79
C GLN A 101 5.83 4.42 11.02
N LYS A 102 5.02 5.49 11.14
CA LYS A 102 4.02 5.66 12.20
C LYS A 102 3.07 4.47 12.24
N CYS A 103 2.38 4.18 11.12
CA CYS A 103 1.42 3.10 11.05
C CYS A 103 2.06 1.72 11.27
N THR A 104 3.31 1.52 10.85
CA THR A 104 4.04 0.27 11.14
C THR A 104 4.30 0.13 12.63
N ASN A 105 4.77 1.18 13.30
CA ASN A 105 5.04 1.15 14.73
C ASN A 105 3.76 0.90 15.54
N ASP A 106 2.68 1.60 15.19
CA ASP A 106 1.38 1.47 15.86
C ASP A 106 0.82 0.05 15.69
N ALA A 107 0.93 -0.53 14.50
CA ALA A 107 0.49 -1.90 14.23
C ALA A 107 1.27 -2.93 15.05
N MET A 108 2.59 -2.75 15.17
CA MET A 108 3.50 -3.68 15.87
C MET A 108 3.54 -3.48 17.39
N ALA A 109 3.01 -2.38 17.92
CA ALA A 109 3.05 -2.05 19.34
C ALA A 109 2.08 -2.90 20.19
N GLY A 110 1.14 -3.62 19.57
CA GLY A 110 0.18 -4.48 20.25
C GLY A 110 -1.07 -3.74 20.72
#